data_AF-A0A845H036-F1
#
_entry.id   AF-A0A845H036-F1
#
_cell.length_a   1.000
_cell.length_b   1.000
_cell.length_c   1.000
_cell.angle_alpha   90.00
_cell.angle_beta   90.00
_cell.angle_gamma   90.00
#
_symmetry.space_group_name_H-M   'P 1'
#
loop_
_entity.id
_entity.type
_entity.pdbx_description
1 polymer ?
#
loop_
_entity_poly.entity_id
_entity_poly.type
_entity_poly.pdbx_seq_one_letter_code
_entity_poly.pdbx_strand_id
1 'polypeptide(L)'
;MNDTLSYWSPICELVSNLRCWIRFCATGSGTPQEGDWEQLLTMPTDGYLDGPGGPLPLREIDWVEISMSRIKGGSAGHPLQFIDVKDEILTRLRATQVKWALHDTTWSKSRIFENQPVEVVRVMNPFGTTLGL
;
A
#
# COMPACT_ATOMS: atom_id res chain seq x y z
N MET A 1 6.99 -5.53 22.96
CA MET A 1 6.12 -5.61 21.78
C MET A 1 7.00 -5.19 20.63
N ASN A 2 7.13 -5.97 19.55
CA ASN A 2 8.02 -5.55 18.46
C ASN A 2 7.39 -4.32 17.79
N ASP A 3 8.16 -3.23 17.76
CA ASP A 3 7.68 -1.92 17.29
C ASP A 3 7.19 -1.99 15.84
N THR A 4 7.81 -2.86 15.04
CA THR A 4 7.46 -3.21 13.65
C THR A 4 6.06 -3.80 13.52
N LEU A 5 5.74 -4.87 14.27
CA LEU A 5 4.42 -5.50 14.28
C LEU A 5 3.33 -4.51 14.71
N SER A 6 3.57 -3.79 15.79
CA SER A 6 2.61 -2.82 16.33
C SER A 6 2.31 -1.68 15.35
N TYR A 7 3.30 -1.30 14.54
CA TYR A 7 3.16 -0.27 13.51
C TYR A 7 2.41 -0.77 12.26
N TRP A 8 2.74 -1.96 11.76
CA TRP A 8 2.26 -2.44 10.46
C TRP A 8 0.99 -3.30 10.54
N SER A 9 0.74 -4.01 11.64
CA SER A 9 -0.46 -4.85 11.78
C SER A 9 -1.78 -4.10 11.51
N PRO A 10 -2.00 -2.88 12.04
CA PRO A 10 -3.22 -2.12 11.73
C PRO A 10 -3.37 -1.81 10.23
N ILE A 11 -2.25 -1.66 9.51
CA ILE A 11 -2.24 -1.37 8.08
C ILE A 11 -2.54 -2.64 7.27
N CYS A 12 -1.93 -3.78 7.63
CA CYS A 12 -2.26 -5.08 7.04
C CYS A 12 -3.75 -5.41 7.20
N GLU A 13 -4.29 -5.20 8.41
CA GLU A 13 -5.71 -5.41 8.70
C GLU A 13 -6.61 -4.48 7.88
N LEU A 14 -6.25 -3.21 7.74
CA LEU A 14 -6.98 -2.25 6.92
C LEU A 14 -7.03 -2.72 5.45
N VAL A 15 -5.88 -3.07 4.88
CA VAL A 15 -5.76 -3.50 3.48
C VAL A 15 -6.58 -4.76 3.23
N SER A 16 -6.48 -5.74 4.12
CA SER A 16 -7.24 -7.00 4.01
C SER A 16 -8.76 -6.77 4.10
N ASN A 17 -9.20 -6.01 5.11
CA ASN A 17 -10.62 -5.76 5.36
C ASN A 17 -11.31 -4.99 4.22
N LEU A 18 -10.63 -3.98 3.68
CA LEU A 18 -11.17 -3.12 2.64
C LEU A 18 -10.85 -3.64 1.23
N ARG A 19 -10.01 -4.69 1.11
CA ARG A 19 -9.45 -5.20 -0.14
C ARG A 19 -8.76 -4.09 -0.94
N CYS A 20 -8.02 -3.24 -0.23
CA CYS A 20 -7.31 -2.13 -0.84
C CYS A 20 -6.27 -2.65 -1.81
N TRP A 21 -6.02 -1.85 -2.84
CA TRP A 21 -4.85 -2.05 -3.69
C TRP A 21 -3.69 -1.28 -3.12
N ILE A 22 -2.52 -1.89 -3.13
CA ILE A 22 -1.29 -1.36 -2.57
C ILE A 22 -0.13 -1.55 -3.53
N ARG A 23 0.92 -0.75 -3.36
CA ARG A 23 2.24 -1.00 -3.95
C ARG A 23 3.35 -0.66 -2.98
N PHE A 24 4.47 -1.37 -3.10
CA PHE A 24 5.70 -1.03 -2.39
C PHE A 24 6.50 -0.01 -3.19
N CYS A 25 7.11 0.93 -2.47
CA CYS A 25 8.07 1.87 -3.04
C CYS A 25 9.38 1.74 -2.27
N ALA A 26 10.45 1.43 -2.99
CA ALA A 26 11.80 1.26 -2.47
C ALA A 26 12.71 2.40 -2.96
N THR A 27 13.72 2.79 -2.18
CA THR A 27 14.76 3.68 -2.71
C THR A 27 15.65 2.89 -3.65
N GLY A 28 15.59 3.22 -4.95
CA GLY A 28 16.69 2.94 -5.86
C GLY A 28 17.80 3.99 -5.71
N SER A 29 18.88 3.85 -6.47
CA SER A 29 19.99 4.81 -6.53
C SER A 29 19.61 6.13 -7.24
N GLY A 30 18.57 6.81 -6.76
CA GLY A 30 18.18 8.16 -7.20
C GLY A 30 16.66 8.39 -7.25
N THR A 31 15.91 7.48 -7.89
CA THR A 31 14.45 7.59 -8.02
C THR A 31 13.76 6.46 -7.26
N PRO A 32 12.66 6.74 -6.53
CA PRO A 32 11.85 5.69 -5.92
C PRO A 32 11.41 4.69 -6.98
N GLN A 33 11.69 3.42 -6.74
CA GLN A 33 11.23 2.34 -7.61
C GLN A 33 9.83 1.94 -7.15
N GLU A 34 8.84 2.26 -7.97
CA GLU A 34 7.45 1.89 -7.74
C GLU A 34 7.23 0.43 -8.16
N GLY A 35 6.75 -0.40 -7.24
CA GLY A 35 6.34 -1.77 -7.52
C GLY A 35 4.97 -1.88 -8.19
N ASP A 36 4.59 -3.11 -8.51
CA ASP A 36 3.27 -3.42 -9.05
C ASP A 36 2.16 -3.22 -8.01
N TRP A 37 0.96 -2.95 -8.49
CA TRP A 37 -0.25 -2.87 -7.66
C TRP A 37 -0.80 -4.26 -7.34
N GLU A 38 -1.05 -4.58 -6.08
CA GLU A 38 -1.71 -5.84 -5.65
C GLU A 38 -2.66 -5.62 -4.47
N GLN A 39 -3.36 -6.67 -4.02
CA GLN A 39 -4.32 -6.60 -2.90
C GLN A 39 -3.86 -7.37 -1.66
N LEU A 40 -2.58 -7.74 -1.61
CA LEU A 40 -1.99 -8.47 -0.49
C LEU A 40 -1.05 -7.56 0.28
N LEU A 41 -1.24 -7.46 1.58
CA LEU A 41 -0.28 -6.87 2.49
C LEU A 41 -0.32 -7.64 3.82
N THR A 42 0.76 -8.33 4.17
CA THR A 42 0.87 -9.06 5.44
C THR A 42 2.25 -8.92 6.05
N MET A 43 2.38 -9.30 7.32
CA MET A 43 3.68 -9.51 7.96
C MET A 43 3.89 -11.02 8.16
N PRO A 44 4.59 -11.70 7.24
CA PRO A 44 4.79 -13.16 7.35
C PRO A 44 5.71 -13.52 8.52
N THR A 45 6.65 -12.63 8.85
CA THR A 45 7.56 -12.71 9.98
C THR A 45 7.98 -11.29 10.38
N ASP A 46 8.56 -11.16 11.56
CA ASP A 46 9.04 -9.87 12.03
C ASP A 46 10.14 -9.30 11.12
N GLY A 47 10.09 -7.99 10.86
CA GLY A 47 11.04 -7.30 9.98
C GLY A 47 10.74 -7.40 8.48
N TYR A 48 9.67 -8.08 8.07
CA TYR A 48 9.30 -8.26 6.66
C TYR A 48 7.84 -7.86 6.39
N LEU A 49 7.60 -7.31 5.20
CA LEU A 49 6.26 -7.16 4.63
C LEU A 49 6.15 -8.04 3.39
N ASP A 50 5.05 -8.76 3.28
CA ASP A 50 4.69 -9.53 2.09
C ASP A 50 3.58 -8.82 1.32
N GLY A 51 3.78 -8.68 0.02
CA GLY A 51 2.95 -7.90 -0.86
C GLY A 51 3.34 -8.09 -2.33
N PRO A 52 3.32 -7.05 -3.18
CA PRO A 52 3.55 -7.19 -4.61
C PRO A 52 4.97 -7.68 -4.87
N GLY A 53 5.09 -8.80 -5.58
CA GLY A 53 6.40 -9.43 -5.85
C GLY A 53 6.97 -10.27 -4.71
N GLY A 54 6.24 -10.44 -3.60
CA GLY A 54 6.60 -11.31 -2.48
C GLY A 54 7.16 -10.58 -1.25
N PRO A 55 7.76 -11.32 -0.30
CA PRO A 55 8.23 -10.77 0.97
C PRO A 55 9.50 -9.93 0.79
N LEU A 56 9.45 -8.68 1.24
CA LEU A 56 10.58 -7.75 1.29
C LEU A 56 10.92 -7.39 2.73
N PRO A 57 12.22 -7.27 3.08
CA PRO A 57 12.61 -6.78 4.40
C PRO A 57 12.26 -5.29 4.52
N LEU A 58 11.81 -4.86 5.70
CA LEU A 58 11.40 -3.48 5.96
C LEU A 58 12.48 -2.46 5.59
N ARG A 59 13.75 -2.80 5.80
CA ARG A 59 14.87 -1.90 5.46
C ARG A 59 14.95 -1.51 3.99
N GLU A 60 14.33 -2.28 3.09
CA GLU A 60 14.30 -2.07 1.63
C GLU A 60 13.01 -1.37 1.17
N ILE A 61 12.11 -1.01 2.09
CA ILE A 61 10.83 -0.34 1.78
C ILE A 61 10.88 1.06 2.38
N ASP A 62 10.63 2.09 1.58
CA ASP A 62 10.53 3.46 2.09
C ASP A 62 9.11 3.80 2.55
N TRP A 63 8.13 3.39 1.75
CA TRP A 63 6.72 3.55 2.05
C TRP A 63 5.88 2.52 1.30
N VAL A 64 4.64 2.39 1.77
CA VAL A 64 3.59 1.63 1.09
C VAL A 64 2.52 2.61 0.65
N GLU A 65 2.14 2.58 -0.62
CA GLU A 65 0.99 3.33 -1.10
C GLU A 65 -0.25 2.46 -1.06
N ILE A 66 -1.37 3.02 -0.60
CA ILE A 66 -2.67 2.37 -0.49
C ILE A 66 -3.67 3.21 -1.29
N SER A 67 -4.24 2.61 -2.31
CA SER A 67 -5.30 3.22 -3.13
C SER A 67 -6.52 3.55 -2.28
N MET A 68 -7.02 4.78 -2.44
CA MET A 68 -8.31 5.18 -1.88
C MET A 68 -9.50 4.68 -2.69
N SER A 69 -9.24 4.01 -3.81
CA SER A 69 -10.24 3.30 -4.59
C SER A 69 -10.00 1.80 -4.54
N ARG A 70 -11.08 1.03 -4.47
CA ARG A 70 -11.04 -0.41 -4.73
C ARG A 70 -11.80 -0.75 -5.99
N ILE A 71 -11.50 -1.91 -6.55
CA ILE A 71 -12.15 -2.41 -7.75
C ILE A 71 -13.15 -3.50 -7.41
N LYS A 72 -14.28 -3.48 -8.12
CA LYS A 72 -15.27 -4.57 -8.15
C LYS A 72 -15.64 -4.87 -9.60
N GLY A 73 -15.90 -6.13 -9.91
CA GLY A 73 -16.23 -6.56 -11.28
C GLY A 73 -14.98 -6.75 -12.14
N GLY A 74 -15.13 -6.66 -13.47
CA GLY A 74 -14.05 -6.93 -14.43
C GLY A 74 -13.87 -8.41 -14.78
N SER A 75 -14.64 -9.29 -14.15
CA SER A 75 -14.68 -10.73 -14.42
C SER A 75 -16.12 -11.21 -14.66
N ALA A 76 -16.29 -12.27 -15.44
CA ALA A 76 -17.59 -12.90 -15.71
C ALA A 76 -18.68 -11.94 -16.26
N GLY A 77 -18.28 -10.96 -17.08
CA GLY A 77 -19.21 -10.04 -17.75
C GLY A 77 -19.74 -8.89 -16.87
N HIS A 78 -19.29 -8.77 -15.62
CA HIS A 78 -19.62 -7.61 -14.79
C HIS A 78 -18.75 -6.40 -15.15
N PRO A 79 -19.35 -5.20 -15.32
CA PRO A 79 -18.58 -3.97 -15.54
C PRO A 79 -17.55 -3.74 -14.44
N LEU A 80 -16.38 -3.23 -14.82
CA LEU A 80 -15.37 -2.76 -13.88
C LEU A 80 -15.90 -1.52 -13.17
N GLN A 81 -15.89 -1.52 -11.83
CA GLN A 81 -16.34 -0.42 -11.00
C GLN A 81 -15.22 0.01 -10.06
N PHE A 82 -15.00 1.31 -9.98
CA PHE A 82 -14.12 1.94 -9.00
C PHE A 82 -14.99 2.45 -7.86
N ILE A 83 -14.71 1.95 -6.65
CA ILE A 83 -15.44 2.27 -5.44
C ILE A 83 -14.51 3.08 -4.55
N ASP A 84 -14.88 4.32 -4.28
CA ASP A 84 -14.20 5.17 -3.32
C ASP A 84 -14.37 4.59 -1.90
N VAL A 85 -13.24 4.43 -1.20
CA VAL A 85 -13.14 3.96 0.18
C VAL A 85 -12.31 4.91 1.04
N LYS A 86 -12.08 6.15 0.57
CA LYS A 86 -11.27 7.17 1.22
C LYS A 86 -11.64 7.39 2.68
N ASP A 87 -12.91 7.67 2.96
CA ASP A 87 -13.35 8.02 4.31
C ASP A 87 -13.17 6.88 5.31
N GLU A 88 -13.37 5.64 4.87
CA GLU A 88 -13.14 4.45 5.69
C GLU A 88 -11.65 4.26 6.00
N ILE A 89 -10.78 4.46 5.00
CA ILE A 89 -9.32 4.39 5.17
C ILE A 89 -8.84 5.48 6.14
N LEU A 90 -9.22 6.74 5.90
CA LEU A 90 -8.78 7.86 6.73
C LEU A 90 -9.27 7.74 8.17
N THR A 91 -10.49 7.26 8.37
CA THR A 91 -11.04 7.01 9.72
C THR A 91 -10.21 5.98 10.47
N ARG A 92 -9.87 4.85 9.83
CA ARG A 92 -9.04 3.81 10.46
C ARG A 92 -7.62 4.31 10.74
N LEU A 93 -7.00 4.99 9.79
CA LEU A 93 -5.63 5.50 9.95
C LEU A 93 -5.50 6.54 11.06
N ARG A 94 -6.50 7.42 11.23
CA ARG A 94 -6.54 8.40 12.33
C ARG A 94 -6.59 7.75 13.72
N ALA A 95 -7.07 6.51 13.81
CA ALA A 95 -7.06 5.75 15.05
C ALA A 95 -5.72 5.05 15.35
N THR A 96 -4.72 5.23 14.49
CA THR A 96 -3.38 4.63 14.63
C THR A 96 -2.31 5.68 14.87
N GLN A 97 -1.11 5.25 15.27
CA GLN A 97 0.08 6.11 15.36
C GLN A 97 0.92 6.13 14.07
N VAL A 98 0.40 5.54 12.99
CA VAL A 98 1.12 5.39 11.73
C VAL A 98 1.27 6.74 11.05
N LYS A 99 2.47 7.03 10.52
CA LYS A 99 2.73 8.25 9.76
C LYS A 99 2.29 8.06 8.32
N TRP A 100 1.42 8.93 7.85
CA TRP A 100 0.91 8.89 6.49
C TRP A 100 0.65 10.27 5.88
N ALA A 101 0.60 10.32 4.56
CA ALA A 101 0.27 11.52 3.77
C ALA A 101 -0.62 11.17 2.57
N LEU A 102 -1.37 12.15 2.06
CA LEU A 102 -2.18 12.03 0.85
C LEU A 102 -1.33 12.38 -0.37
N HIS A 103 -1.46 11.60 -1.43
CA HIS A 103 -0.78 11.84 -2.70
C HIS A 103 -1.67 11.46 -3.87
N ASP A 104 -1.49 12.15 -5.01
CA ASP A 104 -2.02 11.71 -6.29
C ASP A 104 -0.98 10.84 -7.01
N THR A 105 -1.44 9.76 -7.63
CA THR A 105 -0.61 8.91 -8.47
C THR A 105 -1.42 8.30 -9.62
N THR A 106 -0.77 7.46 -10.41
CA THR A 106 -1.37 6.72 -11.50
C THR A 106 -1.47 5.25 -11.13
N TRP A 107 -2.68 4.73 -11.21
CA TRP A 107 -2.98 3.32 -11.09
C TRP A 107 -2.83 2.64 -12.44
N SER A 108 -1.90 1.70 -12.55
CA SER A 108 -1.70 0.93 -13.77
C SER A 108 -1.41 -0.53 -13.44
N LYS A 109 -2.22 -1.44 -13.99
CA LYS A 109 -2.01 -2.88 -13.94
C LYS A 109 -2.56 -3.52 -15.20
N SER A 110 -1.66 -4.09 -16.00
CA SER A 110 -2.01 -4.73 -17.26
C SER A 110 -3.20 -5.69 -17.08
N ARG A 111 -4.15 -5.61 -18.01
CA ARG A 111 -5.39 -6.43 -18.07
C ARG A 111 -6.47 -6.12 -17.02
N ILE A 112 -6.27 -5.15 -16.12
CA ILE A 112 -7.29 -4.79 -15.13
C ILE A 112 -7.68 -3.31 -15.28
N PHE A 113 -6.71 -2.41 -15.24
CA PHE A 113 -6.91 -0.97 -15.42
C PHE A 113 -5.61 -0.35 -15.91
N GLU A 114 -5.70 0.60 -16.82
CA GLU A 114 -4.53 1.24 -17.40
C GLU A 114 -4.61 2.75 -17.18
N ASN A 115 -3.52 3.30 -16.64
CA ASN A 115 -3.27 4.73 -16.48
C ASN A 115 -4.44 5.52 -15.88
N GLN A 116 -5.07 4.98 -14.83
CA GLN A 116 -6.16 5.66 -14.13
C GLN A 116 -5.59 6.58 -13.05
N PRO A 117 -5.96 7.87 -12.99
CA PRO A 117 -5.58 8.71 -11.86
C PRO A 117 -6.21 8.18 -10.57
N VAL A 118 -5.44 8.14 -9.50
CA VAL A 118 -5.90 7.65 -8.19
C VAL A 118 -5.26 8.44 -7.05
N GLU A 119 -6.05 8.76 -6.04
CA GLU A 119 -5.55 9.29 -4.78
C GLU A 119 -5.13 8.11 -3.88
N VAL A 120 -4.00 8.26 -3.21
CA VAL A 120 -3.42 7.23 -2.34
C VAL A 120 -3.09 7.80 -0.97
N VAL A 121 -3.12 6.92 0.02
CA VAL A 121 -2.41 7.14 1.28
C VAL A 121 -1.02 6.56 1.12
N ARG A 122 0.00 7.39 1.33
CA ARG A 122 1.38 6.95 1.51
C ARG A 122 1.66 6.71 2.98
N VAL A 123 1.89 5.45 3.36
CA VAL A 123 2.29 5.05 4.71
C VAL A 123 3.81 4.97 4.77
N MET A 124 4.42 5.88 5.54
CA MET A 124 5.87 5.93 5.67
C MET A 124 6.40 4.77 6.50
N ASN A 125 7.52 4.18 6.09
CA ASN A 125 8.20 3.17 6.87
C ASN A 125 9.26 3.81 7.79
N PRO A 126 9.05 3.84 9.12
CA PRO A 126 10.04 4.39 10.04
C PRO A 126 11.25 3.46 10.25
N PHE A 127 11.19 2.22 9.73
CA PHE A 127 12.23 1.21 9.84
C PHE A 127 13.01 1.00 8.53
N GLY A 128 12.69 1.81 7.51
CA GLY A 128 13.42 1.82 6.24
C GLY A 128 14.84 2.33 6.42
N THR A 129 15.73 1.96 5.49
CA THR A 129 17.09 2.50 5.49
C THR A 129 17.01 3.95 5.04
N THR A 130 16.85 4.89 5.97
CA THR A 130 17.11 6.30 5.69
C THR A 130 18.59 6.40 5.36
N LEU A 131 18.97 6.31 4.09
CA LEU A 131 20.29 6.72 3.64
C LEU A 131 20.40 8.20 4.01
N GLY A 132 21.36 8.47 4.90
CA GLY A 132 21.60 9.78 5.45
C GLY A 132 21.69 10.86 4.37
N LEU A 133 21.04 11.98 4.67
CA LEU A 133 21.57 13.28 4.28
C LEU A 133 22.54 13.73 5.38
#